data_AF-A0A8S2M3B6-F1
#
_entry.id   AF-A0A8S2M3B6-F1
#
_cell.length_a   1.000
_cell.length_b   1.000
_cell.length_c   1.000
_cell.angle_alpha   90.00
_cell.angle_beta   90.00
_cell.angle_gamma   90.00
#
_symmetry.space_group_name_H-M   'P 1'
#
loop_
_entity.id
_entity.type
_entity.pdbx_description
1 polymer ?
#
loop_
_entity_poly.entity_id
_entity_poly.type
_entity_poly.pdbx_seq_one_letter_code
_entity_poly.pdbx_strand_id
1 'polypeptide(L)'
;MPWLRPSRRFLSNMSTRTHRFFVFCIMITIVAISLFLFQNAHSFISQEQICDSKLNEIKKLRPIHHDVSSIKPIIFIGGMPRSGTTLMRAIIDSHPQVRCGEETRVIPRILSMRTSWEKSTIEWNR
;
A
#
# COMPACT_ATOMS: atom_id res chain seq x y z
N MET A 1 72.30 -5.23 -17.73
CA MET A 1 71.01 -5.96 -17.67
C MET A 1 70.05 -5.20 -16.75
N PRO A 2 68.73 -5.23 -17.01
CA PRO A 2 67.81 -4.11 -16.76
C PRO A 2 66.86 -4.34 -15.56
N TRP A 3 66.04 -3.32 -15.24
CA TRP A 3 64.86 -3.32 -14.33
C TRP A 3 65.23 -3.20 -12.83
N LEU A 4 64.63 -2.32 -12.01
CA LEU A 4 63.20 -1.98 -11.87
C LEU A 4 62.95 -0.49 -11.55
N ARG A 5 61.80 -0.01 -12.01
CA ARG A 5 61.22 1.32 -11.70
C ARG A 5 60.88 1.46 -10.21
N PRO A 6 61.02 2.65 -9.60
CA PRO A 6 60.40 2.95 -8.32
C PRO A 6 58.92 3.27 -8.53
N SER A 7 58.04 2.44 -7.95
CA SER A 7 56.62 2.76 -7.82
C SER A 7 56.44 3.89 -6.82
N ARG A 8 55.88 4.99 -7.32
CA ARG A 8 55.20 6.00 -6.50
C ARG A 8 54.12 5.29 -5.67
N ARG A 9 54.22 5.38 -4.35
CA ARG A 9 53.06 5.60 -3.50
C ARG A 9 53.47 6.56 -2.39
N PHE A 10 53.62 7.79 -2.87
CA PHE A 10 53.63 9.03 -2.12
C PHE A 10 52.34 9.11 -1.30
N LEU A 11 52.43 9.80 -0.16
CA LEU A 11 51.40 10.03 0.87
C LEU A 11 51.33 8.90 1.89
N SER A 12 52.32 8.76 2.79
CA SER A 12 52.69 9.69 3.87
C SER A 12 51.50 10.09 4.75
N ASN A 13 51.25 9.27 5.77
CA ASN A 13 51.28 9.69 7.18
C ASN A 13 51.08 11.21 7.39
N MET A 14 49.84 11.65 7.67
CA MET A 14 49.56 13.05 7.99
C MET A 14 48.64 13.15 9.21
N SER A 15 49.26 13.49 10.35
CA SER A 15 48.71 14.12 11.55
C SER A 15 47.44 13.53 12.17
N THR A 16 47.60 12.83 13.29
CA THR A 16 46.52 12.34 14.19
C THR A 16 45.57 13.45 14.68
N ARG A 17 45.93 14.73 14.51
CA ARG A 17 45.15 15.90 14.92
C ARG A 17 44.09 16.30 13.89
N THR A 18 44.34 16.12 12.59
CA THR A 18 43.38 16.47 11.51
C THR A 18 42.30 15.40 11.32
N HIS A 19 42.62 14.12 11.59
CA HIS A 19 41.65 13.02 11.53
C HIS A 19 40.49 13.19 12.52
N ARG A 20 40.77 13.72 13.72
CA ARG A 20 39.74 13.96 14.76
C ARG A 20 38.70 15.01 14.34
N PHE A 21 39.12 16.06 13.65
CA PHE A 21 38.20 17.07 13.11
C PHE A 21 37.35 16.51 11.97
N PHE A 22 37.94 15.71 11.08
CA PHE A 22 37.21 15.11 9.96
C PHE A 22 36.11 14.14 10.44
N VAL A 23 36.42 13.31 11.44
CA VAL A 23 35.43 12.41 12.06
C VAL A 23 34.30 13.20 12.73
N PHE A 24 34.62 14.32 13.41
CA PHE A 24 33.61 15.15 14.04
C PHE A 24 32.66 15.80 13.02
N CYS A 25 33.19 16.29 11.91
CA CYS A 25 32.37 16.83 10.82
C CYS A 25 31.45 15.77 10.21
N ILE A 26 31.93 14.53 10.02
CA ILE A 26 31.10 13.42 9.51
C ILE A 26 29.99 13.05 10.51
N MET A 27 30.27 13.03 11.81
CA MET A 27 29.24 12.73 12.81
C MET A 27 28.14 13.80 12.83
N ILE A 28 28.51 15.08 12.69
CA ILE A 28 27.55 16.18 12.63
C ILE A 28 26.66 16.08 11.38
N THR A 29 27.24 15.77 10.22
CA THR A 29 26.45 15.65 8.97
C THR A 29 25.50 14.46 9.03
N ILE A 30 25.93 13.32 9.59
CA ILE A 30 25.06 12.15 9.79
C ILE A 30 23.89 12.48 10.72
N VAL A 31 24.17 13.15 11.84
CA VAL A 31 23.12 13.58 12.79
C VAL A 31 22.15 14.55 12.11
N ALA A 32 22.64 15.54 11.38
CA ALA A 32 21.80 16.50 10.64
C ALA A 32 20.92 15.82 9.58
N ILE A 33 21.47 14.86 8.83
CA ILE A 33 20.70 14.09 7.83
C ILE A 33 19.62 13.24 8.52
N SER A 34 19.94 12.58 9.64
CA SER A 34 18.96 11.77 10.38
C SER A 34 17.80 12.60 10.92
N LEU A 35 18.07 13.80 11.44
CA LEU A 35 17.05 14.74 11.91
C LEU A 35 16.20 15.28 10.74
N PHE A 36 16.82 15.57 9.60
CA PHE A 36 16.10 16.01 8.40
C PHE A 36 15.16 14.92 7.86
N LEU A 37 15.62 13.68 7.79
CA LEU A 37 14.78 12.54 7.40
C LEU A 37 13.63 12.31 8.39
N PHE A 38 13.89 12.47 9.69
CA PHE A 38 12.88 12.31 10.74
C PHE A 38 11.81 13.41 10.68
N GLN A 39 12.21 14.67 10.48
CA GLN A 39 11.29 15.80 10.31
C GLN A 39 10.39 15.61 9.08
N ASN A 40 10.95 15.12 7.96
CA ASN A 40 10.22 14.83 6.73
C ASN A 40 9.31 13.59 6.84
N ALA A 41 9.69 12.60 7.67
CA ALA A 41 8.83 11.47 7.96
C ALA A 41 7.62 11.88 8.83
N HIS A 42 7.83 12.79 9.79
CA HIS A 42 6.77 13.29 10.67
C HIS A 42 5.72 14.13 9.92
N SER A 43 6.13 14.90 8.91
CA SER A 43 5.19 15.67 8.08
C SER A 43 4.30 14.79 7.19
N PHE A 44 4.71 13.55 6.88
CA PHE A 44 3.90 12.61 6.11
C PHE A 44 2.78 11.97 6.94
N ILE A 45 3.04 11.64 8.21
CA ILE A 45 2.05 11.03 9.11
C ILE A 45 0.88 11.99 9.42
N SER A 46 1.16 13.30 9.43
CA SER A 46 0.15 14.31 9.81
C SER A 46 -0.92 14.58 8.73
N GLN A 47 -0.69 14.21 7.46
CA GLN A 47 -1.66 14.48 6.39
C GLN A 47 -2.79 13.44 6.33
N GLU A 48 -2.54 12.21 6.81
CA GLU A 48 -3.53 11.12 6.80
C GLU A 48 -4.65 11.36 7.84
N GLN A 49 -4.31 11.93 9.01
CA GLN A 49 -5.28 12.14 10.09
C GLN A 49 -6.32 13.26 9.83
N ILE A 50 -6.00 14.24 8.98
CA ILE A 50 -6.91 15.36 8.66
C ILE A 50 -8.04 14.93 7.71
N CYS A 51 -7.77 13.96 6.83
CA CYS A 51 -8.79 13.42 5.93
C CYS A 51 -9.80 12.54 6.68
N ASP A 52 -9.31 11.68 7.58
CA ASP A 52 -10.13 10.76 8.35
C ASP A 52 -11.04 11.47 9.37
N SER A 53 -10.53 12.50 10.03
CA SER A 53 -11.30 13.26 11.01
C SER A 53 -12.50 13.98 10.37
N LYS A 54 -12.32 14.61 9.20
CA LYS A 54 -13.43 15.25 8.47
C LYS A 54 -14.44 14.27 7.91
N LEU A 55 -14.00 13.11 7.41
CA LEU A 55 -14.91 12.07 6.93
C LEU A 55 -15.71 11.45 8.07
N ASN A 56 -15.09 11.20 9.23
CA ASN A 56 -15.78 10.68 10.40
C ASN A 56 -16.81 11.68 10.95
N GLU A 57 -16.53 12.98 10.91
CA GLU A 57 -17.48 14.02 11.29
C GLU A 57 -18.69 14.07 10.33
N ILE A 58 -18.45 14.02 9.01
CA ILE A 58 -19.51 13.98 7.99
C ILE A 58 -20.34 12.68 8.09
N LYS A 59 -19.70 11.54 8.38
CA LYS A 59 -20.32 10.21 8.52
C LYS A 59 -21.11 10.07 9.82
N LYS A 60 -20.74 10.81 10.86
CA LYS A 60 -21.48 10.89 12.14
C LYS A 60 -22.74 11.75 12.00
N LEU A 61 -22.73 12.76 11.15
CA LEU A 61 -23.85 13.67 10.91
C LEU A 61 -24.89 13.12 9.93
N ARG A 62 -24.54 12.16 9.08
CA ARG A 62 -25.51 11.45 8.23
C ARG A 62 -25.69 10.03 8.77
N PRO A 63 -26.86 9.66 9.36
CA PRO A 63 -27.19 8.25 9.43
C PRO A 63 -27.04 7.70 8.01
N ILE A 64 -26.19 6.69 7.84
CA ILE A 64 -25.85 6.15 6.52
C ILE A 64 -27.08 5.41 5.99
N HIS A 65 -28.06 6.16 5.52
CA HIS A 65 -29.14 5.66 4.70
C HIS A 65 -28.56 5.59 3.29
N HIS A 66 -27.77 4.54 3.02
CA HIS A 66 -27.47 4.19 1.65
C HIS A 66 -28.78 3.70 1.05
N ASP A 67 -29.51 4.60 0.38
CA ASP A 67 -30.64 4.23 -0.46
C ASP A 67 -30.14 3.24 -1.51
N VAL A 68 -30.29 1.93 -1.31
CA VAL A 68 -29.88 0.91 -2.29
C VAL A 68 -30.91 0.91 -3.42
N SER A 69 -31.07 2.07 -4.08
CA SER A 69 -31.75 2.16 -5.34
C SER A 69 -30.95 1.37 -6.37
N SER A 70 -31.67 0.68 -7.25
CA SER A 70 -31.16 -0.22 -8.30
C SER A 70 -30.25 0.47 -9.34
N ILE A 71 -30.00 1.78 -9.21
CA ILE A 71 -29.24 2.63 -10.13
C ILE A 71 -27.83 2.94 -9.61
N LYS A 72 -27.43 2.39 -8.45
CA LYS A 72 -26.07 2.58 -7.92
C LYS A 72 -25.03 1.75 -8.67
N PRO A 73 -23.82 2.28 -8.90
CA PRO A 73 -22.73 1.51 -9.52
C PRO A 73 -22.27 0.40 -8.57
N ILE A 74 -22.41 -0.87 -9.00
CA ILE A 74 -21.98 -2.06 -8.26
C ILE A 74 -20.76 -2.67 -8.96
N ILE A 75 -19.75 -3.02 -8.18
CA ILE A 75 -18.51 -3.66 -8.67
C ILE A 75 -18.57 -5.16 -8.33
N PHE A 76 -18.50 -6.02 -9.34
CA PHE A 76 -18.40 -7.46 -9.16
C PHE A 76 -16.94 -7.92 -9.38
N ILE A 77 -16.37 -8.58 -8.38
CA ILE A 77 -15.03 -9.18 -8.45
C ILE A 77 -15.22 -10.69 -8.58
N GLY A 78 -14.73 -11.28 -9.67
CA GLY A 78 -14.87 -12.70 -9.98
C GLY A 78 -13.61 -13.31 -10.59
N GLY A 79 -13.59 -14.62 -10.73
CA GLY A 79 -12.46 -15.37 -11.29
C GLY A 79 -12.39 -16.81 -10.78
N MET A 80 -11.35 -17.54 -11.20
CA MET A 80 -11.05 -18.88 -10.71
C MET A 80 -10.56 -18.79 -9.25
N PRO A 81 -10.94 -19.73 -8.36
CA PRO A 81 -10.42 -19.75 -6.99
C PRO A 81 -8.89 -19.74 -6.99
N ARG A 82 -8.29 -18.96 -6.09
CA ARG A 82 -6.82 -18.75 -5.98
C ARG A 82 -6.18 -17.83 -7.04
N SER A 83 -6.93 -17.23 -7.96
CA SER A 83 -6.40 -16.20 -8.91
C SER A 83 -6.18 -14.81 -8.29
N GLY A 84 -6.17 -14.68 -6.97
CA GLY A 84 -5.95 -13.40 -6.30
C GLY A 84 -7.19 -12.50 -6.21
N THR A 85 -8.41 -13.04 -6.35
CA THR A 85 -9.66 -12.28 -6.17
C THR A 85 -9.78 -11.64 -4.78
N THR A 86 -9.26 -12.31 -3.74
CA THR A 86 -9.15 -11.78 -2.37
C THR A 86 -8.16 -10.63 -2.26
N LEU A 87 -7.05 -10.67 -3.01
CA LEU A 87 -6.10 -9.56 -3.04
C LEU A 87 -6.71 -8.34 -3.74
N MET A 88 -7.36 -8.57 -4.88
CA MET A 88 -8.01 -7.50 -5.65
C MET A 88 -9.08 -6.78 -4.84
N ARG A 89 -9.93 -7.51 -4.11
CA ARG A 89 -10.93 -6.87 -3.23
C ARG A 89 -10.28 -6.06 -2.12
N ALA A 90 -9.19 -6.54 -1.52
CA ALA A 90 -8.51 -5.86 -0.43
C ALA A 90 -7.87 -4.54 -0.89
N ILE A 91 -7.30 -4.54 -2.10
CA ILE A 91 -6.77 -3.32 -2.73
C ILE A 91 -7.89 -2.31 -2.94
N ILE A 92 -9.03 -2.72 -3.49
CA ILE A 92 -10.17 -1.82 -3.77
C ILE A 92 -10.80 -1.31 -2.46
N ASP A 93 -10.85 -2.14 -1.41
CA ASP A 93 -11.40 -1.81 -0.09
C ASP A 93 -10.55 -0.78 0.68
N SER A 94 -9.30 -0.55 0.27
CA SER A 94 -8.45 0.53 0.83
C SER A 94 -8.94 1.92 0.47
N HIS A 95 -9.80 2.04 -0.56
CA HIS A 95 -10.30 3.34 -1.00
C HIS A 95 -11.44 3.83 -0.08
N PRO A 96 -11.41 5.07 0.44
CA PRO A 96 -12.35 5.56 1.46
C PRO A 96 -13.82 5.63 0.99
N GLN A 97 -14.06 5.59 -0.33
CA GLN A 97 -15.39 5.64 -0.94
C GLN A 97 -15.93 4.28 -1.37
N VAL A 98 -15.13 3.20 -1.26
CA VAL A 98 -15.52 1.86 -1.74
C VAL A 98 -15.44 0.87 -0.58
N ARG A 99 -16.49 0.07 -0.41
CA ARG A 99 -16.51 -1.00 0.60
C ARG A 99 -16.83 -2.33 -0.07
N CYS A 100 -15.85 -3.24 -0.06
CA CYS A 100 -16.02 -4.57 -0.65
C CYS A 100 -16.47 -5.60 0.39
N GLY A 101 -16.09 -5.47 1.67
CA GLY A 101 -16.45 -6.44 2.72
C GLY A 101 -15.82 -7.83 2.51
N GLU A 102 -16.40 -8.87 3.12
CA GLU A 102 -15.95 -10.28 3.03
C GLU A 102 -16.62 -11.07 1.89
N GLU A 103 -16.13 -12.27 1.61
CA GLU A 103 -16.71 -13.15 0.57
C GLU A 103 -18.11 -13.63 0.98
N THR A 104 -19.11 -13.27 0.18
CA THR A 104 -20.50 -13.65 0.40
C THR A 104 -20.73 -15.08 -0.07
N ARG A 105 -20.68 -16.06 0.85
CA ARG A 105 -20.90 -17.48 0.52
C ARG A 105 -22.31 -17.78 -0.03
N VAL A 106 -23.26 -16.89 0.19
CA VAL A 106 -24.67 -17.09 -0.18
C VAL A 106 -24.95 -16.73 -1.64
N ILE A 107 -24.27 -15.72 -2.19
CA ILE A 107 -24.52 -15.23 -3.56
C ILE A 107 -24.19 -16.31 -4.61
N PRO A 108 -23.01 -16.97 -4.59
CA PRO A 108 -22.71 -18.06 -5.52
C PRO A 108 -23.69 -19.22 -5.40
N ARG A 109 -24.18 -19.51 -4.19
CA ARG A 109 -25.12 -20.60 -3.93
C ARG A 109 -26.50 -20.33 -4.55
N ILE A 110 -27.02 -19.12 -4.40
CA ILE A 110 -28.30 -18.73 -5.01
C ILE A 110 -28.18 -18.71 -6.53
N LEU A 111 -27.07 -18.20 -7.08
CA LEU A 111 -26.81 -18.21 -8.51
C LEU A 111 -26.75 -19.64 -9.06
N SER A 112 -26.06 -20.55 -8.35
CA SER A 112 -26.02 -21.97 -8.71
C SER A 112 -27.41 -22.60 -8.72
N MET A 113 -28.23 -22.36 -7.68
CA MET A 113 -29.60 -22.87 -7.60
C MET A 113 -30.47 -22.37 -8.76
N ARG A 114 -30.35 -21.08 -9.11
CA ARG A 114 -31.05 -20.50 -10.28
C ARG A 114 -30.63 -21.19 -11.58
N THR A 115 -29.34 -21.43 -11.79
CA THR A 115 -28.86 -22.12 -13.00
C THR A 115 -29.32 -23.57 -13.07
N SER A 116 -29.47 -24.27 -11.93
CA SER A 116 -30.03 -25.62 -11.90
C SER A 116 -31.50 -25.66 -12.32
N TRP A 117 -32.30 -24.69 -11.88
CA TRP A 117 -33.71 -24.59 -12.28
C TRP A 117 -33.87 -24.28 -13.77
N GLU A 118 -33.06 -23.38 -14.32
CA GLU A 118 -33.06 -23.06 -15.75
C GLU A 118 -32.67 -24.26 -16.62
N LYS A 119 -31.71 -25.08 -16.18
CA LYS A 119 -31.35 -26.30 -16.90
C LYS A 119 -32.47 -27.35 -16.83
N SER A 120 -33.14 -27.49 -15.69
CA SER A 120 -34.20 -28.47 -15.52
C SER A 120 -35.42 -28.22 -16.42
N THR A 121 -35.74 -26.95 -16.72
CA THR A 121 -36.83 -26.61 -17.65
C THR A 121 -36.43 -26.89 -19.10
N ILE A 122 -35.15 -26.71 -19.44
CA ILE A 122 -34.62 -27.03 -20.78
C ILE A 122 -34.56 -28.55 -21.00
N GLU A 123 -34.15 -29.32 -19.99
CA GLU A 123 -34.09 -30.79 -20.05
C GLU A 123 -35.47 -31.43 -20.12
N TRP A 124 -36.49 -30.85 -19.46
CA TRP A 124 -37.86 -31.33 -19.56
C TRP A 124 -38.49 -31.06 -20.93
N ASN A 125 -38.08 -29.99 -21.61
CA ASN A 125 -38.64 -29.55 -22.88
C ASN A 125 -37.95 -30.19 -24.10
N ARG A 126 -37.17 -31.27 -23.89
CA ARG A 126 -36.37 -31.98 -24.89
C ARG A 126 -36.73 -33.45 -24.90
#